data_AF-A0A0N4V7A4-F1
#
_entry.id   AF-A0A0N4V7A4-F1
#
_cell.length_a   1.000
_cell.length_b   1.000
_cell.length_c   1.000
_cell.angle_alpha   90.00
_cell.angle_beta   90.00
_cell.angle_gamma   90.00
#
_symmetry.space_group_name_H-M   'P 1'
#
loop_
_entity.id
_entity.type
_entity.pdbx_description
1 polymer ?
#
loop_
_entity_poly.entity_id
_entity_poly.type
_entity_poly.pdbx_seq_one_letter_code
_entity_poly.pdbx_strand_id
1 'polypeptide(L)' 'MSSIVRQSKFRHVYCKPVKHEQCISDVRITEITWDSLFCAVNPKFIAIITKGSGGPFQVIPVTKLILISTPYFVE' A
#
# COMPACT_ATOMS: atom_id res chain seq x y z
N MET A 1 -23.48 -23.39 -32.77
CA MET A 1 -23.19 -22.19 -31.97
C MET A 1 -21.81 -22.32 -31.36
N SER A 2 -20.82 -21.60 -31.90
CA SER A 2 -19.52 -21.45 -31.24
C SER A 2 -19.74 -20.88 -29.83
N SER A 3 -19.09 -21.45 -28.82
CA SER A 3 -19.03 -20.84 -27.49
C SER A 3 -18.22 -19.55 -27.61
N ILE A 4 -18.89 -18.46 -27.98
CA ILE A 4 -18.32 -17.18 -28.43
C ILE A 4 -17.54 -16.44 -27.32
N VAL A 5 -17.50 -16.99 -26.12
CA VAL A 5 -16.77 -16.44 -24.99
C VAL A 5 -16.11 -17.54 -24.17
N ARG A 6 -14.81 -17.40 -23.90
CA ARG A 6 -14.11 -18.19 -22.88
C ARG A 6 -14.76 -17.88 -21.52
N GLN A 7 -15.27 -18.90 -20.85
CA GLN A 7 -15.78 -18.75 -19.49
C GLN A 7 -14.61 -18.41 -18.55
N SER A 8 -14.73 -17.29 -17.85
CA SER A 8 -13.79 -16.89 -16.78
C SER A 8 -14.62 -16.41 -15.61
N LYS A 9 -14.35 -16.97 -14.42
CA LYS A 9 -14.95 -16.52 -13.16
C LYS A 9 -14.52 -15.09 -12.80
N PHE A 10 -13.45 -14.59 -13.42
CA PHE A 10 -12.88 -13.27 -13.17
C PHE A 10 -13.33 -12.20 -14.17
N ARG A 11 -14.28 -12.50 -15.06
CA ARG A 11 -14.76 -11.58 -16.12
C ARG A 11 -15.30 -10.25 -15.59
N HIS A 12 -15.68 -10.20 -14.30
CA HIS A 12 -16.24 -9.02 -13.65
C HIS A 12 -15.43 -8.57 -12.42
N VAL A 13 -14.16 -8.96 -12.31
CA VAL A 13 -13.28 -8.44 -11.25
C VAL A 13 -12.90 -7.00 -11.59
N TYR A 14 -13.12 -6.09 -10.65
CA TYR A 14 -12.71 -4.70 -10.75
C TYR A 14 -12.17 -4.21 -9.41
N CYS A 15 -11.27 -3.22 -9.46
CA CYS A 15 -10.73 -2.58 -8.27
C CYS A 15 -11.69 -1.48 -7.80
N LYS A 16 -11.98 -1.45 -6.50
CA LYS A 16 -12.67 -0.32 -5.86
C LYS A 16 -11.69 0.36 -4.91
N PRO A 17 -11.17 1.56 -5.24
CA PRO A 17 -10.30 2.29 -4.32
C PRO A 17 -11.07 2.71 -3.07
N VAL A 18 -10.37 2.77 -1.94
CA VAL A 18 -10.92 3.28 -0.68
C VAL A 18 -11.06 4.81 -0.73
N LYS A 19 -11.90 5.37 0.13
CA LYS A 19 -12.05 6.83 0.25
C LYS A 19 -10.76 7.44 0.79
N HIS A 20 -10.46 8.69 0.43
CA HIS A 20 -9.25 9.38 0.88
C HIS A 20 -9.11 9.45 2.41
N GLU A 21 -10.23 9.56 3.14
CA GLU A 21 -10.28 9.54 4.60
C GLU A 21 -9.78 8.22 5.22
N GLN A 22 -9.77 7.14 4.44
CA GLN A 22 -9.28 5.81 4.81
C GLN A 22 -7.92 5.51 4.16
N CYS A 23 -7.31 6.51 3.52
CA CYS A 23 -5.95 6.40 3.01
C CYS A 23 -4.95 6.93 4.04
N ILE A 24 -3.73 6.42 3.92
CA ILE A 24 -2.60 6.97 4.65
C ILE A 24 -2.09 8.18 3.87
N SER A 25 -2.16 9.35 4.47
CA SER A 25 -1.62 10.60 3.94
C SER A 25 -0.29 10.97 4.61
N ASP A 26 0.45 11.90 4.00
CA ASP A 26 1.71 12.46 4.52
C ASP A 26 2.87 11.45 4.71
N VAL A 27 2.92 10.42 3.87
CA VAL A 27 4.06 9.48 3.83
C VAL A 27 5.12 9.98 2.86
N ARG A 28 6.34 10.21 3.36
CA ARG A 28 7.49 10.61 2.53
C ARG A 28 8.13 9.40 1.86
N ILE A 29 7.57 8.97 0.74
CA ILE A 29 8.07 7.82 -0.03
C ILE A 29 9.47 8.11 -0.59
N THR A 30 10.31 7.08 -0.67
CA THR A 30 11.63 7.18 -1.31
C THR A 30 11.54 7.58 -2.79
N GLU A 31 12.45 8.44 -3.24
CA GLU A 31 12.59 8.85 -4.66
C GLU A 31 13.67 8.03 -5.39
N ILE A 32 14.23 7.01 -4.73
CA ILE A 32 15.27 6.16 -5.29
C ILE A 32 14.66 5.25 -6.36
N THR A 33 15.27 5.24 -7.54
CA THR A 33 14.94 4.28 -8.60
C THR A 33 15.50 2.91 -8.28
N TRP A 34 14.62 2.02 -7.83
CA TRP A 34 14.88 0.61 -7.58
C TRP A 34 13.69 -0.22 -8.08
N ASP A 35 13.91 -1.42 -8.60
CA ASP A 35 12.85 -2.30 -9.14
C ASP A 35 11.99 -2.98 -8.03
N SER A 36 12.05 -2.47 -6.81
CA SER A 36 11.29 -3.03 -5.68
C SER A 36 9.92 -2.35 -5.53
N LEU A 37 9.01 -3.06 -4.88
CA LEU A 37 7.63 -2.61 -4.66
C LEU A 37 7.50 -1.48 -3.64
N PHE A 38 8.59 -1.10 -2.95
CA PHE A 38 8.71 -0.05 -1.91
C PHE A 38 7.76 -0.15 -0.70
N CYS A 39 6.78 -1.04 -0.73
CA CYS A 39 5.76 -1.25 0.27
C CYS A 39 5.55 -2.76 0.49
N ALA A 40 5.43 -3.18 1.75
CA ALA A 40 5.06 -4.52 2.15
C ALA A 40 3.90 -4.46 3.15
N VAL A 41 2.94 -5.37 3.01
CA VAL A 41 1.72 -5.34 3.81
C VAL A 41 1.46 -6.70 4.46
N ASN A 42 0.95 -6.66 5.68
CA ASN A 42 0.37 -7.80 6.37
C ASN A 42 -0.97 -7.37 7.01
N PRO A 43 -1.80 -8.30 7.52
CA PRO A 43 -3.11 -7.95 8.09
C PRO A 43 -3.08 -6.97 9.27
N LYS A 44 -1.93 -6.77 9.91
CA LYS A 44 -1.76 -5.88 11.08
C LYS A 44 -1.02 -4.58 10.76
N PHE A 45 -0.09 -4.59 9.81
CA PHE A 45 0.87 -3.53 9.54
C PHE A 45 1.16 -3.36 8.06
N ILE A 46 1.52 -2.13 7.71
CA ILE A 46 1.98 -1.68 6.41
C ILE A 46 3.38 -1.10 6.62
N ALA A 47 4.37 -1.57 5.87
CA ALA A 47 5.74 -1.07 5.90
C ALA A 47 6.04 -0.35 4.57
N ILE A 48 6.56 0.87 4.64
CA ILE A 48 6.84 1.72 3.47
C ILE A 48 8.27 2.26 3.58
N ILE A 49 9.05 2.13 2.50
CA ILE A 49 10.38 2.72 2.44
C ILE A 49 10.24 4.24 2.30
N THR A 50 10.86 4.97 3.22
CA THR A 50 10.77 6.43 3.29
C THR A 50 12.06 7.09 2.80
N LYS A 51 11.95 8.36 2.41
CA LYS A 51 13.11 9.17 2.04
C LYS A 51 13.96 9.49 3.28
N GLY A 52 15.25 9.18 3.23
CA GLY A 52 16.24 9.57 4.23
C GLY A 52 17.60 8.92 4.02
N SER A 53 18.58 9.30 4.85
CA SER A 53 19.92 8.69 4.85
C SER A 53 19.87 7.33 5.54
N GLY A 54 20.57 6.33 5.00
CA GLY A 54 20.65 5.00 5.61
C GLY A 54 19.50 4.02 5.27
N GLY A 55 18.57 4.42 4.38
CA GLY A 55 17.47 3.54 3.94
C GLY A 55 16.34 3.35 4.97
N PRO A 56 15.79 4.42 5.55
CA PRO A 56 14.76 4.31 6.58
C PRO A 56 13.42 3.80 6.03
N PHE A 57 12.64 3.14 6.88
CA PHE A 57 11.29 2.71 6.56
C PHE A 57 10.32 3.00 7.71
N GLN A 58 9.05 3.20 7.37
CA GLN A 58 7.98 3.50 8.32
C GLN A 58 7.02 2.31 8.43
N VAL A 59 6.64 1.96 9.66
CA VAL A 59 5.63 0.92 9.94
C VAL A 59 4.36 1.53 10.49
N ILE A 60 3.22 1.24 9.84
CA ILE A 60 1.91 1.82 10.13
C ILE A 60 0.92 0.68 10.41
N PRO A 61 0.26 0.64 11.57
CA PRO A 61 -0.76 -0.36 11.86
C PRO A 61 -2.05 -0.12 11.07
N VAL A 62 -2.65 -1.19 10.54
CA VAL A 62 -3.86 -1.15 9.70
C VAL A 62 -5.07 -0.58 10.44
N THR A 63 -5.13 -0.73 11.76
CA THR A 63 -6.23 -0.20 12.60
C THR A 63 -6.20 1.32 12.78
N LYS A 64 -5.05 1.98 12.56
CA LYS A 64 -4.91 3.45 12.71
C LYS A 64 -5.28 4.24 11.45
N LEU A 65 -6.12 3.68 10.56
CA LEU A 65 -6.60 4.38 9.35
C LEU A 65 -7.49 5.61 9.62
N ILE A 66 -7.69 5.98 10.88
CA ILE A 66 -8.39 7.21 11.28
C ILE A 66 -7.51 7.89 12.32
N LEU A 67 -6.82 8.96 11.87
CA LEU A 67 -6.13 9.98 12.68
C LEU A 67 -5.19 9.43 13.77
N ILE A 68 -3.85 9.40 13.58
CA ILE A 68 -2.86 9.73 14.65
C ILE A 68 -1.43 9.86 14.07
N SER A 69 -0.86 10.99 14.44
CA SER A 69 0.48 11.54 14.34
C SER A 69 1.52 10.89 15.28
N THR A 70 1.94 9.65 15.02
CA THR A 70 3.20 9.13 15.60
C THR A 70 3.86 8.16 14.63
N PRO A 71 4.92 8.54 13.91
CA PRO A 71 5.70 7.58 13.16
C PRO A 71 6.47 6.71 14.16
N TYR A 72 6.21 5.40 14.17
CA TYR A 72 7.19 4.46 14.70
C TYR A 72 8.33 4.42 13.68
N PHE A 73 9.25 5.38 13.81
CA PHE A 73 10.51 5.37 13.08
C PHE A 73 11.33 4.22 13.64
N VAL A 74 11.64 3.25 12.78
CA VAL A 74 12.64 2.22 13.07
C VAL A 74 13.89 2.69 12.34
N GLU A 75 14.92 3.08 13.09
CA GLU A 75 16.26 3.36 12.54
C GLU A 75 16.91 2.07 12.02
#